data_AF-A0A9W8KHA3-F1
#
_entry.id   AF-A0A9W8KHA3-F1
#
_cell.length_a   1.000
_cell.length_b   1.000
_cell.length_c   1.000
_cell.angle_alpha   90.00
_cell.angle_beta   90.00
_cell.angle_gamma   90.00
#
_symmetry.space_group_name_H-M   'P 1'
#
loop_
_entity.id
_entity.type
_entity.pdbx_description
1 polymer ?
#
loop_
_entity_poly.entity_id
_entity_poly.type
_entity_poly.pdbx_seq_one_letter_code
_entity_poly.pdbx_strand_id
1 'polypeptide(L)'
;MIMKHVKSSSAPKRARTSRECNTNHECTDDSCSCCGDGPVQLDDQVLSQPARTLLALALEEIESTGDRAVVIKLFETAIEKFGNENSLEHAWALLRLAEYAEFMEYAEKATYMVRGLNTAGEMEKGLCGLLEARAQVLSFCLEQSNWRDPVPDDGDSDDDVGEDTSKPIAGEQKLVDGLAQLVAAHSLLSAQPSAVPSFIDAYRGTLTFLFARREAHALSNRMLLILFDAAVTLVYEHEGWLATSSSEKAISSNTGIDSEDDTRKVAHQATLVWAMAAAECSVDSAAAEARLEPIVKYLASQPNDAECCKLYAQLLLVLCGCYEDEEKAMDAYDLATSKLAQAHKLSPNDPEIKSQLADMGQTFD
;
A
#
# COMPACT_ATOMS: atom_id res chain seq x y z
N MET A 1 -16.42 -9.52 -40.07
CA MET A 1 -15.54 -10.31 -39.19
C MET A 1 -16.02 -10.02 -37.77
N ILE A 2 -16.91 -10.86 -37.25
CA ILE A 2 -17.70 -10.59 -36.04
C ILE A 2 -16.95 -11.24 -34.87
N MET A 3 -16.39 -10.41 -33.98
CA MET A 3 -15.86 -10.84 -32.69
C MET A 3 -17.04 -11.34 -31.84
N LYS A 4 -16.99 -12.61 -31.47
CA LYS A 4 -17.92 -13.19 -30.49
C LYS A 4 -17.49 -12.75 -29.11
N HIS A 5 -18.34 -11.98 -28.44
CA HIS A 5 -18.25 -11.78 -27.00
C HIS A 5 -18.26 -13.13 -26.28
N VAL A 6 -17.18 -13.43 -25.56
CA VAL A 6 -17.13 -14.50 -24.56
C VAL A 6 -18.01 -14.03 -23.40
N LYS A 7 -19.09 -14.78 -23.14
CA LYS A 7 -19.97 -14.55 -21.99
C LYS A 7 -19.16 -14.76 -20.70
N SER A 8 -19.31 -13.85 -19.75
CA SER A 8 -18.87 -14.04 -18.37
C SER A 8 -19.47 -15.34 -17.83
N SER A 9 -18.62 -16.31 -17.51
CA SER A 9 -19.05 -17.52 -16.83
C SER A 9 -19.38 -17.17 -15.39
N SER A 10 -20.60 -17.48 -14.97
CA SER A 10 -21.00 -17.47 -13.57
C SER A 10 -19.96 -18.20 -12.72
N ALA A 11 -19.49 -17.56 -11.66
CA ALA A 11 -18.58 -18.16 -10.68
C ALA A 11 -19.12 -19.53 -10.22
N PRO A 12 -18.27 -20.58 -10.15
CA PRO A 12 -18.70 -21.90 -9.69
C PRO A 12 -19.23 -21.80 -8.25
N LYS A 13 -20.41 -22.37 -8.00
CA LYS A 13 -20.98 -22.48 -6.66
C LYS A 13 -20.17 -23.49 -5.85
N ARG A 14 -19.39 -23.02 -4.88
CA ARG A 14 -18.52 -23.84 -4.02
C ARG A 14 -19.28 -24.33 -2.78
N ALA A 15 -19.10 -25.59 -2.41
CA ALA A 15 -19.76 -26.22 -1.26
C ALA A 15 -18.82 -26.21 -0.03
N ARG A 16 -19.28 -25.64 1.09
CA ARG A 16 -18.58 -25.70 2.38
C ARG A 16 -18.91 -27.02 3.08
N THR A 17 -17.89 -27.80 3.45
CA THR A 17 -18.08 -28.98 4.33
C THR A 17 -17.71 -28.60 5.76
N SER A 18 -18.70 -28.44 6.63
CA SER A 18 -18.46 -28.24 8.06
C SER A 18 -17.95 -29.54 8.69
N ARG A 19 -16.69 -29.59 9.11
CA ARG A 19 -16.26 -30.55 10.14
C ARG A 19 -15.18 -29.96 11.03
N GLU A 20 -15.53 -29.96 12.33
CA GLU A 20 -14.65 -30.00 13.50
C GLU A 20 -13.99 -28.68 13.93
N CYS A 21 -14.84 -27.70 14.30
CA CYS A 21 -14.53 -26.80 15.42
C CYS A 21 -14.55 -27.65 16.70
N ASN A 22 -13.38 -28.08 17.17
CA ASN A 22 -13.28 -28.97 18.32
C ASN A 22 -13.59 -28.19 19.60
N THR A 23 -14.61 -28.67 20.33
CA THR A 23 -15.13 -28.25 21.65
C THR A 23 -16.06 -27.01 21.68
N ASN A 24 -17.37 -27.27 21.54
CA ASN A 24 -18.50 -26.48 22.05
C ASN A 24 -18.50 -24.96 21.78
N HIS A 25 -18.26 -24.54 20.54
CA HIS A 25 -18.55 -23.18 20.13
C HIS A 25 -19.92 -23.12 19.44
N GLU A 26 -20.98 -22.85 20.21
CA GLU A 26 -22.31 -22.52 19.69
C GLU A 26 -22.32 -21.04 19.29
N CYS A 27 -21.80 -20.73 18.11
CA CYS A 27 -21.84 -19.38 17.57
C CYS A 27 -22.87 -19.28 16.45
N THR A 28 -23.82 -18.35 16.60
CA THR A 28 -24.80 -18.00 15.57
C THR A 28 -24.40 -16.76 14.79
N ASP A 29 -23.18 -16.25 15.02
CA ASP A 29 -22.67 -15.05 14.38
C ASP A 29 -21.95 -15.41 13.07
N ASP A 30 -22.52 -14.99 11.95
CA ASP A 30 -21.95 -15.18 10.60
C ASP A 30 -20.60 -14.46 10.42
N SER A 31 -20.24 -13.55 11.34
CA SER A 31 -18.95 -12.84 11.36
C SER A 31 -17.92 -13.43 12.33
N CYS A 32 -18.23 -14.57 12.97
CA CYS A 32 -17.32 -15.20 13.90
C CYS A 32 -16.04 -15.73 13.23
N SER A 33 -14.89 -15.18 13.61
CA SER A 33 -13.57 -15.58 13.12
C SER A 33 -13.24 -17.05 13.36
N CYS A 34 -13.80 -17.70 14.39
CA CYS A 34 -13.55 -19.11 14.69
C CYS A 34 -14.44 -20.10 13.91
N CYS A 35 -15.54 -19.64 13.31
CA CYS A 35 -16.48 -20.49 12.56
C CYS A 35 -16.29 -20.43 11.04
N GLY A 36 -15.53 -19.46 10.53
CA GLY A 36 -15.22 -19.30 9.10
C GLY A 36 -14.14 -20.22 8.57
N ASP A 37 -13.23 -20.71 9.43
CA ASP A 37 -12.03 -21.47 9.04
C ASP A 37 -12.27 -22.99 8.91
N GLY A 38 -13.42 -23.38 8.35
CA GLY A 38 -13.64 -24.78 7.96
C GLY A 38 -12.69 -25.20 6.84
N PRO A 39 -12.33 -26.49 6.73
CA PRO A 39 -11.47 -26.96 5.64
C PRO A 39 -12.16 -26.69 4.29
N VAL A 40 -11.56 -25.81 3.49
CA VAL A 40 -11.99 -25.55 2.11
C VAL A 40 -11.43 -26.65 1.21
N GLN A 41 -12.32 -27.33 0.49
CA GLN A 41 -11.95 -28.22 -0.60
C GLN A 41 -12.07 -27.47 -1.92
N LEU A 42 -10.96 -27.41 -2.65
CA LEU A 42 -10.95 -26.95 -4.03
C LEU A 42 -11.46 -28.06 -4.95
N ASP A 43 -12.22 -27.72 -5.98
CA ASP A 43 -12.68 -28.68 -6.97
C ASP A 43 -11.48 -29.37 -7.65
N ASP A 44 -11.63 -30.65 -8.02
CA ASP A 44 -10.57 -31.43 -8.70
C ASP A 44 -10.03 -30.74 -9.96
N GLN A 45 -10.89 -30.01 -10.68
CA GLN A 45 -10.49 -29.23 -11.85
C GLN A 45 -9.54 -28.09 -11.49
N VAL A 46 -9.75 -27.43 -10.35
CA VAL A 46 -8.87 -26.40 -9.82
C VAL A 46 -7.57 -27.03 -9.33
N LEU A 47 -7.66 -28.12 -8.56
CA LEU A 47 -6.48 -28.86 -8.09
C LEU A 47 -5.60 -29.40 -9.22
N SER A 48 -6.17 -29.67 -10.39
CA SER A 48 -5.41 -30.12 -11.57
C SER A 48 -4.60 -29.01 -12.26
N GLN A 49 -4.86 -27.73 -11.94
CA GLN A 49 -4.16 -26.60 -12.54
C GLN A 49 -2.67 -26.56 -12.16
N PRO A 50 -1.82 -25.95 -13.00
CA PRO A 50 -0.42 -25.71 -12.66
C PRO A 50 -0.28 -24.62 -11.59
N ALA A 51 0.87 -24.61 -10.88
CA ALA A 51 1.14 -23.69 -9.77
C ALA A 51 0.90 -22.21 -10.14
N ARG A 52 1.39 -21.78 -11.31
CA ARG A 52 1.22 -20.40 -11.82
C ARG A 52 -0.25 -20.02 -12.02
N THR A 53 -1.08 -20.95 -12.49
CA THR A 53 -2.52 -20.70 -12.68
C THR A 53 -3.23 -20.61 -11.34
N LEU A 54 -2.86 -21.45 -10.37
CA LEU A 54 -3.41 -21.36 -9.01
C LEU A 54 -3.04 -20.06 -8.30
N LEU A 55 -1.80 -19.58 -8.48
CA LEU A 55 -1.38 -18.27 -8.00
C LEU A 55 -2.23 -17.15 -8.63
N ALA A 56 -2.43 -17.18 -9.95
CA ALA A 56 -3.26 -16.18 -10.62
C ALA A 56 -4.72 -16.20 -10.12
N LEU A 57 -5.29 -17.38 -9.91
CA LEU A 57 -6.63 -17.54 -9.34
C LEU A 57 -6.72 -17.01 -7.91
N ALA A 58 -5.68 -17.20 -7.08
CA ALA A 58 -5.65 -16.66 -5.73
C ALA A 58 -5.68 -15.13 -5.73
N LEU A 59 -4.93 -14.50 -6.66
CA LEU A 59 -4.90 -13.05 -6.81
C LEU A 59 -6.23 -12.49 -7.32
N GLU A 60 -6.86 -13.13 -8.31
CA GLU A 60 -8.20 -12.76 -8.79
C GLU A 60 -9.24 -12.86 -7.67
N GLU A 61 -9.15 -13.91 -6.85
CA GLU A 61 -10.06 -14.11 -5.73
C GLU A 61 -9.89 -13.01 -4.65
N ILE A 62 -8.66 -12.54 -4.39
CA ILE A 62 -8.40 -11.37 -3.51
C ILE A 62 -9.11 -10.12 -4.05
N GLU A 63 -8.95 -9.83 -5.34
CA GLU A 63 -9.53 -8.64 -5.97
C GLU A 63 -11.07 -8.67 -5.95
N SER A 64 -11.65 -9.87 -6.05
CA SER A 64 -13.10 -10.10 -6.03
C SER A 64 -13.73 -10.11 -4.63
N THR A 65 -12.97 -9.75 -3.58
CA THR A 65 -13.34 -9.88 -2.16
C THR A 65 -13.81 -11.30 -1.79
N GLY A 66 -13.17 -12.30 -2.38
CA GLY A 66 -13.49 -13.70 -2.20
C GLY A 66 -13.23 -14.22 -0.78
N ASP A 67 -13.67 -15.45 -0.55
CA ASP A 67 -13.59 -16.10 0.76
C ASP A 67 -12.13 -16.31 1.20
N ARG A 68 -11.76 -15.80 2.38
CA ARG A 68 -10.40 -15.85 2.92
C ARG A 68 -9.82 -17.27 2.91
N ALA A 69 -10.63 -18.26 3.29
CA ALA A 69 -10.16 -19.63 3.39
C ALA A 69 -9.89 -20.24 1.99
N VAL A 70 -10.62 -19.80 0.96
CA VAL A 70 -10.36 -20.19 -0.44
C VAL A 70 -9.02 -19.61 -0.90
N VAL A 71 -8.80 -18.30 -0.70
CA VAL A 71 -7.57 -17.63 -1.13
C VAL A 71 -6.35 -18.30 -0.52
N ILE A 72 -6.37 -18.54 0.80
CA ILE A 72 -5.31 -19.27 1.52
C ILE A 72 -5.10 -20.63 0.88
N LYS A 73 -6.18 -21.39 0.62
CA LYS A 73 -6.05 -22.73 0.05
C LYS A 73 -5.47 -22.74 -1.36
N LEU A 74 -5.81 -21.74 -2.19
CA LEU A 74 -5.23 -21.58 -3.53
C LEU A 74 -3.73 -21.30 -3.46
N PHE A 75 -3.28 -20.43 -2.56
CA PHE A 75 -1.86 -20.17 -2.34
C PHE A 75 -1.11 -21.39 -1.82
N GLU A 76 -1.62 -22.07 -0.79
CA GLU A 76 -1.02 -23.29 -0.25
C GLU A 76 -0.84 -24.34 -1.36
N THR A 77 -1.89 -24.58 -2.14
CA THR A 77 -1.86 -25.56 -3.24
C THR A 77 -0.88 -25.14 -4.33
N ALA A 78 -0.78 -23.85 -4.63
CA ALA A 78 0.22 -23.33 -5.57
C ALA A 78 1.65 -23.57 -5.05
N ILE A 79 1.92 -23.25 -3.78
CA ILE A 79 3.22 -23.44 -3.11
C ILE A 79 3.61 -24.92 -3.08
N GLU A 80 2.68 -25.82 -2.73
CA GLU A 80 2.90 -27.26 -2.76
C GLU A 80 3.31 -27.75 -4.17
N LYS A 81 2.68 -27.20 -5.22
CA LYS A 81 2.97 -27.56 -6.61
C LYS A 81 4.26 -26.97 -7.14
N PHE A 82 4.69 -25.79 -6.66
CA PHE A 82 6.05 -25.32 -6.91
C PHE A 82 7.10 -26.26 -6.29
N GLY A 83 6.74 -26.96 -5.20
CA GLY A 83 7.60 -27.96 -4.58
C GLY A 83 8.91 -27.38 -4.09
N ASN A 84 10.04 -27.84 -4.64
CA ASN A 84 11.39 -27.34 -4.33
C ASN A 84 11.95 -26.41 -5.40
N GLU A 85 11.11 -25.91 -6.31
CA GLU A 85 11.55 -24.91 -7.29
C GLU A 85 12.05 -23.66 -6.57
N ASN A 86 13.31 -23.31 -6.79
CA ASN A 86 13.87 -22.04 -6.34
C ASN A 86 13.64 -21.02 -7.46
N SER A 87 12.47 -20.39 -7.46
CA SER A 87 12.04 -19.43 -8.48
C SER A 87 11.45 -18.17 -7.85
N LEU A 88 11.49 -17.08 -8.61
CA LEU A 88 10.95 -15.79 -8.17
C LEU A 88 9.43 -15.88 -7.93
N GLU A 89 8.71 -16.60 -8.78
CA GLU A 89 7.25 -16.78 -8.66
C GLU A 89 6.86 -17.56 -7.40
N HIS A 90 7.66 -18.55 -7.00
CA HIS A 90 7.44 -19.27 -5.76
C HIS A 90 7.68 -18.36 -4.54
N ALA A 91 8.74 -17.54 -4.56
CA ALA A 91 8.98 -16.55 -3.51
C ALA A 91 7.84 -15.52 -3.43
N TRP A 92 7.31 -15.07 -4.57
CA TRP A 92 6.12 -14.20 -4.62
C TRP A 92 4.88 -14.86 -4.02
N ALA A 93 4.61 -16.12 -4.35
CA ALA A 93 3.47 -16.85 -3.78
C ALA A 93 3.57 -16.97 -2.26
N LEU A 94 4.77 -17.28 -1.74
CA LEU A 94 5.04 -17.32 -0.30
C LEU A 94 4.80 -15.97 0.37
N LEU A 95 5.33 -14.89 -0.20
CA LEU A 95 5.16 -13.56 0.37
C LEU A 95 3.69 -13.11 0.36
N ARG A 96 2.96 -13.32 -0.74
CA ARG A 96 1.54 -12.97 -0.82
C ARG A 96 0.69 -13.78 0.17
N LEU A 97 1.00 -15.06 0.37
CA LEU A 97 0.36 -15.85 1.41
C LEU A 97 0.69 -15.30 2.81
N ALA A 98 1.95 -14.93 3.06
CA ALA A 98 2.36 -14.34 4.33
C ALA A 98 1.56 -13.07 4.67
N GLU A 99 1.32 -12.20 3.68
CA GLU A 99 0.52 -10.98 3.84
C GLU A 99 -0.94 -11.29 4.14
N TYR A 100 -1.49 -12.30 3.47
CA TYR A 100 -2.92 -12.59 3.54
C TYR A 100 -3.31 -13.46 4.76
N ALA A 101 -2.46 -14.43 5.09
CA ALA A 101 -2.61 -15.33 6.24
C ALA A 101 -1.94 -14.80 7.52
N GLU A 102 -1.19 -13.69 7.41
CA GLU A 102 -0.48 -13.06 8.53
C GLU A 102 0.51 -14.01 9.22
N PHE A 103 1.21 -14.82 8.43
CA PHE A 103 2.10 -15.87 8.93
C PHE A 103 3.56 -15.61 8.55
N MET A 104 4.37 -15.28 9.55
CA MET A 104 5.73 -14.78 9.39
C MET A 104 6.69 -15.78 8.73
N GLU A 105 6.54 -17.08 9.01
CA GLU A 105 7.45 -18.12 8.47
C GLU A 105 7.47 -18.14 6.93
N TYR A 106 6.35 -17.79 6.28
CA TYR A 106 6.30 -17.69 4.82
C TYR A 106 7.11 -16.51 4.29
N ALA A 107 7.14 -15.37 4.99
CA ALA A 107 7.97 -14.22 4.63
C ALA A 107 9.47 -14.53 4.80
N GLU A 108 9.84 -15.24 5.87
CA GLU A 108 11.22 -15.70 6.09
C GLU A 108 11.66 -16.69 5.00
N LYS A 109 10.78 -17.64 4.64
CA LYS A 109 11.05 -18.62 3.58
C LYS A 109 11.18 -17.94 2.22
N ALA A 110 10.35 -16.94 1.92
CA ALA A 110 10.49 -16.14 0.70
C ALA A 110 11.85 -15.42 0.65
N THR A 111 12.27 -14.82 1.78
CA THR A 111 13.58 -14.15 1.89
C THR A 111 14.74 -15.11 1.65
N TYR A 112 14.71 -16.29 2.29
CA TYR A 112 15.74 -17.31 2.11
C TYR A 112 15.84 -17.77 0.65
N MET A 113 14.69 -17.98 0.01
CA MET A 113 14.59 -18.39 -1.39
C MET A 113 15.24 -17.36 -2.31
N VAL A 114 14.86 -16.09 -2.16
CA VAL A 114 15.35 -14.98 -2.98
C VAL A 114 16.86 -14.79 -2.85
N ARG A 115 17.41 -14.90 -1.65
CA ARG A 115 18.87 -14.87 -1.42
C ARG A 115 19.62 -16.02 -2.10
N GLY A 116 18.95 -17.15 -2.32
CA GLY A 116 19.48 -18.30 -3.01
C GLY A 116 19.36 -18.22 -4.54
N LEU A 117 18.70 -17.21 -5.10
CA LEU A 117 18.54 -17.06 -6.54
C LEU A 117 19.81 -16.47 -7.16
N ASN A 118 20.35 -17.15 -8.17
CA ASN A 118 21.40 -16.58 -9.02
C ASN A 118 20.76 -15.59 -9.99
N THR A 119 20.86 -14.30 -9.68
CA THR A 119 20.36 -13.23 -10.55
C THR A 119 21.36 -12.94 -11.68
N ALA A 120 20.95 -13.10 -12.93
CA ALA A 120 21.81 -12.87 -14.10
C ALA A 120 21.75 -11.41 -14.60
N GLY A 121 20.72 -10.65 -14.24
CA GLY A 121 20.49 -9.27 -14.71
C GLY A 121 19.98 -8.30 -13.65
N GLU A 122 20.02 -7.00 -13.97
CA GLU A 122 19.57 -5.91 -13.08
C GLU A 122 18.07 -6.00 -12.76
N MET A 123 17.24 -6.43 -13.71
CA MET A 123 15.80 -6.66 -13.48
C MET A 123 15.57 -7.74 -12.42
N GLU A 124 16.23 -8.89 -12.54
CA GLU A 124 16.11 -9.98 -11.56
C GLU A 124 16.66 -9.56 -10.20
N LYS A 125 17.77 -8.82 -10.16
CA LYS A 125 18.30 -8.23 -8.92
C LYS A 125 17.31 -7.28 -8.28
N GLY A 126 16.67 -6.41 -9.06
CA GLY A 126 15.65 -5.50 -8.59
C GLY A 126 14.42 -6.23 -8.05
N LEU A 127 13.93 -7.25 -8.75
CA LEU A 127 12.78 -8.04 -8.30
C LEU A 127 13.10 -8.85 -7.03
N CYS A 128 14.30 -9.41 -6.92
CA CYS A 128 14.78 -10.05 -5.70
C CYS A 128 14.89 -9.04 -4.54
N GLY A 129 15.51 -7.89 -4.76
CA GLY A 129 15.61 -6.84 -3.74
C GLY A 129 14.23 -6.34 -3.27
N LEU A 130 13.28 -6.22 -4.19
CA LEU A 130 11.90 -5.82 -3.88
C LEU A 130 11.20 -6.86 -2.98
N LEU A 131 11.33 -8.14 -3.30
CA LEU A 131 10.78 -9.24 -2.48
C LEU A 131 11.39 -9.27 -1.09
N GLU A 132 12.72 -9.16 -1.00
CA GLU A 132 13.45 -9.19 0.27
C GLU A 132 13.07 -8.00 1.15
N ALA A 133 13.05 -6.80 0.59
CA ALA A 133 12.61 -5.58 1.27
C ALA A 133 11.19 -5.73 1.83
N ARG A 134 10.26 -6.21 1.00
CA ARG A 134 8.86 -6.37 1.37
C ARG A 134 8.66 -7.44 2.44
N ALA A 135 9.40 -8.55 2.38
CA ALA A 135 9.40 -9.56 3.42
C ALA A 135 9.93 -9.03 4.77
N GLN A 136 10.96 -8.18 4.76
CA GLN A 136 11.47 -7.53 5.98
C GLN A 136 10.46 -6.59 6.60
N VAL A 137 9.80 -5.74 5.78
CA VAL A 137 8.72 -4.84 6.23
C VAL A 137 7.59 -5.65 6.84
N LEU A 138 7.15 -6.72 6.15
CA LEU A 138 6.08 -7.60 6.62
C LEU A 138 6.45 -8.30 7.94
N SER A 139 7.66 -8.85 8.04
CA SER A 139 8.16 -9.51 9.25
C SER A 139 8.12 -8.55 10.44
N PHE A 140 8.60 -7.32 10.26
CA PHE A 140 8.52 -6.29 11.29
C PHE A 140 7.08 -6.04 11.74
N CYS A 141 6.17 -5.84 10.78
CA CYS A 141 4.77 -5.56 11.09
C CYS A 141 4.07 -6.73 11.81
N LEU A 142 4.44 -7.98 11.50
CA LEU A 142 3.94 -9.18 12.17
C LEU A 142 4.56 -9.39 13.55
N GLU A 143 5.83 -9.01 13.75
CA GLU A 143 6.45 -8.98 15.08
C GLU A 143 5.71 -7.97 15.98
N GLN A 144 5.36 -6.80 15.45
CA GLN A 144 4.64 -5.74 16.17
C GLN A 144 3.17 -6.09 16.47
N SER A 145 2.44 -6.72 15.56
CA SER A 145 1.05 -7.14 15.84
C SER A 145 0.95 -8.17 16.96
N ASN A 146 2.05 -8.87 17.25
CA ASN A 146 2.16 -9.81 18.37
C ASN A 146 2.61 -9.14 19.67
N TRP A 147 2.97 -7.86 19.65
CA TRP A 147 3.11 -7.08 20.88
C TRP A 147 1.70 -6.90 21.42
N ARG A 148 1.34 -7.74 22.39
CA ARG A 148 0.16 -7.51 23.22
C ARG A 148 0.22 -6.07 23.70
N ASP A 149 -0.95 -5.42 23.74
CA ASP A 149 -1.13 -4.14 24.41
C ASP A 149 -0.24 -4.10 25.65
N PRO A 150 0.53 -3.01 25.89
CA PRO A 150 1.15 -2.83 27.19
C PRO A 150 0.05 -3.11 28.21
N VAL A 151 0.25 -4.14 29.03
CA VAL A 151 -0.72 -4.57 30.03
C VAL A 151 -1.22 -3.29 30.68
N PRO A 152 -2.53 -2.98 30.62
CA PRO A 152 -3.03 -1.77 31.22
C PRO A 152 -2.45 -1.73 32.63
N ASP A 153 -1.80 -0.62 32.95
CA ASP A 153 -1.14 -0.45 34.24
C ASP A 153 -2.26 -0.39 35.28
N ASP A 154 -2.74 -1.56 35.70
CA ASP A 154 -3.90 -1.77 36.56
C ASP A 154 -3.60 -1.36 38.02
N GLY A 155 -2.68 -0.41 38.23
CA GLY A 155 -2.16 -0.12 39.55
C GLY A 155 -1.70 1.31 39.71
N ASP A 156 -2.66 2.22 39.92
CA ASP A 156 -2.60 3.36 40.85
C ASP A 156 -1.21 4.00 41.04
N SER A 157 -0.47 4.24 39.96
CA SER A 157 0.78 4.98 40.02
C SER A 157 0.46 6.43 39.67
N ASP A 158 0.22 7.25 40.70
CA ASP A 158 0.10 8.71 40.65
C ASP A 158 1.41 9.41 40.17
N ASP A 159 2.32 8.66 39.56
CA ASP A 159 3.53 9.20 38.96
C ASP A 159 3.21 9.62 37.53
N ASP A 160 3.25 10.93 37.32
CA ASP A 160 3.21 11.64 36.04
C ASP A 160 4.38 11.16 35.16
N VAL A 161 4.25 9.97 34.58
CA VAL A 161 5.21 9.41 33.64
C VAL A 161 4.96 10.10 32.30
N GLY A 162 5.67 11.21 32.10
CA GLY A 162 5.94 11.69 30.75
C GLY A 162 6.50 10.52 29.93
N GLU A 163 5.65 9.97 29.08
CA GLU A 163 5.95 8.81 28.25
C GLU A 163 7.15 9.17 27.38
N ASP A 164 8.31 8.62 27.73
CA ASP A 164 9.58 8.93 27.08
C ASP A 164 9.58 8.31 25.68
N THR A 165 9.02 9.05 24.71
CA THR A 165 8.92 8.68 23.28
C THR A 165 10.27 8.49 22.59
N SER A 166 11.38 8.61 23.32
CA SER A 166 12.75 8.50 22.81
C SER A 166 13.28 7.07 22.74
N LYS A 167 12.59 6.08 23.31
CA LYS A 167 13.06 4.68 23.27
C LYS A 167 12.98 4.10 21.85
N PRO A 168 14.08 3.57 21.30
CA PRO A 168 14.09 2.99 19.97
C PRO A 168 13.15 1.78 19.92
N ILE A 169 12.32 1.72 18.88
CA ILE A 169 11.37 0.63 18.69
C ILE A 169 12.15 -0.60 18.24
N ALA A 170 12.00 -1.71 18.96
CA ALA A 170 12.67 -2.94 18.57
C ALA A 170 12.22 -3.36 17.16
N GLY A 171 13.18 -3.48 16.25
CA GLY A 171 12.95 -3.77 14.83
C GLY A 171 12.89 -2.53 13.92
N GLU A 172 12.94 -1.30 14.45
CA GLU A 172 12.96 -0.05 13.66
C GLU A 172 14.08 -0.06 12.60
N GLN A 173 15.29 -0.47 12.98
CA GLN A 173 16.40 -0.56 12.02
C GLN A 173 16.13 -1.57 10.90
N LYS A 174 15.49 -2.71 11.19
CA LYS A 174 15.12 -3.68 10.15
C LYS A 174 14.12 -3.06 9.16
N LEU A 175 13.17 -2.27 9.67
CA LEU A 175 12.22 -1.56 8.82
C LEU A 175 12.94 -0.53 7.94
N VAL A 176 13.82 0.29 8.52
CA VAL A 176 14.62 1.29 7.80
C VAL A 176 15.46 0.62 6.70
N ASP A 177 16.14 -0.48 7.02
CA ASP A 177 16.95 -1.23 6.07
C ASP A 177 16.10 -1.84 4.95
N GLY A 178 14.93 -2.40 5.29
CA GLY A 178 13.98 -2.93 4.32
C GLY A 178 13.47 -1.85 3.37
N LEU A 179 13.18 -0.65 3.86
CA LEU A 179 12.73 0.47 3.03
C LEU A 179 13.84 1.02 2.15
N ALA A 180 15.06 1.14 2.67
CA ALA A 180 16.22 1.52 1.87
C ALA A 180 16.47 0.51 0.75
N GLN A 181 16.31 -0.79 1.03
CA GLN A 181 16.38 -1.85 0.02
C GLN A 181 15.26 -1.74 -1.01
N LEU A 182 14.04 -1.36 -0.60
CA LEU A 182 12.92 -1.14 -1.52
C LEU A 182 13.21 0.00 -2.50
N VAL A 183 13.77 1.12 -2.01
CA VAL A 183 14.23 2.23 -2.85
C VAL A 183 15.34 1.81 -3.79
N ALA A 184 16.37 1.12 -3.29
CA ALA A 184 17.47 0.63 -4.13
C ALA A 184 16.98 -0.36 -5.21
N ALA A 185 16.04 -1.24 -4.87
CA ALA A 185 15.42 -2.16 -5.81
C ALA A 185 14.66 -1.40 -6.90
N HIS A 186 13.93 -0.34 -6.55
CA HIS A 186 13.28 0.52 -7.53
C HIS A 186 14.27 1.17 -8.49
N SER A 187 15.38 1.73 -8.00
CA SER A 187 16.35 2.38 -8.89
C SER A 187 16.93 1.42 -9.94
N LEU A 188 16.94 0.10 -9.67
CA LEU A 188 17.28 -0.94 -10.64
C LEU A 188 16.14 -1.25 -11.63
N LEU A 189 14.89 -1.17 -11.17
CA LEU A 189 13.70 -1.49 -11.97
C LEU A 189 13.18 -0.30 -12.79
N SER A 190 13.42 0.93 -12.37
CA SER A 190 12.90 2.16 -12.99
C SER A 190 13.42 2.38 -14.41
N ALA A 191 14.58 1.80 -14.75
CA ALA A 191 15.12 1.77 -16.10
C ALA A 191 14.34 0.83 -17.05
N GLN A 192 13.40 0.02 -16.53
CA GLN A 192 12.67 -0.99 -17.29
C GLN A 192 11.15 -0.78 -17.22
N PRO A 193 10.51 -0.31 -18.31
CA PRO A 193 9.06 -0.08 -18.34
C PRO A 193 8.22 -1.31 -17.99
N SER A 194 8.70 -2.52 -18.28
CA SER A 194 8.01 -3.78 -17.97
C SER A 194 7.97 -4.13 -16.48
N ALA A 195 8.82 -3.51 -15.66
CA ALA A 195 8.87 -3.76 -14.22
C ALA A 195 7.95 -2.84 -13.39
N VAL A 196 7.42 -1.79 -14.02
CA VAL A 196 6.60 -0.75 -13.38
C VAL A 196 5.33 -1.34 -12.71
N PRO A 197 4.55 -2.23 -13.35
CA PRO A 197 3.35 -2.79 -12.71
C PRO A 197 3.68 -3.60 -11.45
N SER A 198 4.69 -4.49 -11.53
CA SER A 198 5.13 -5.31 -10.39
C SER A 198 5.60 -4.46 -9.21
N PHE A 199 6.25 -3.33 -9.51
CA PHE A 199 6.64 -2.36 -8.50
C PHE A 199 5.44 -1.67 -7.86
N ILE A 200 4.50 -1.15 -8.66
CA ILE A 200 3.27 -0.51 -8.16
C ILE A 200 2.47 -1.47 -7.29
N ASP A 201 2.32 -2.71 -7.72
CA ASP A 201 1.60 -3.73 -6.95
C ASP A 201 2.31 -4.08 -5.65
N ALA A 202 3.65 -4.09 -5.67
CA ALA A 202 4.44 -4.32 -4.48
C ALA A 202 4.34 -3.18 -3.49
N TYR A 203 4.40 -1.97 -4.00
CA TYR A 203 4.31 -0.75 -3.25
C TYR A 203 2.91 -0.53 -2.67
N ARG A 204 1.87 -0.63 -3.50
CA ARG A 204 0.46 -0.57 -3.09
C ARG A 204 0.15 -1.66 -2.07
N GLY A 205 0.63 -2.89 -2.27
CA GLY A 205 0.44 -3.98 -1.32
C GLY A 205 1.12 -3.69 0.02
N THR A 206 2.35 -3.18 0.01
CA THR A 206 3.09 -2.78 1.22
C THR A 206 2.34 -1.66 1.94
N LEU A 207 1.95 -0.59 1.25
CA LEU A 207 1.18 0.52 1.81
C LEU A 207 -0.15 0.05 2.38
N THR A 208 -0.93 -0.73 1.61
CA THR A 208 -2.25 -1.24 2.05
C THR A 208 -2.12 -2.08 3.32
N PHE A 209 -1.11 -2.95 3.37
CA PHE A 209 -0.85 -3.78 4.55
C PHE A 209 -0.49 -2.93 5.78
N LEU A 210 0.32 -1.89 5.58
CA LEU A 210 0.69 -0.95 6.64
C LEU A 210 -0.50 -0.10 7.10
N PHE A 211 -1.34 0.37 6.17
CA PHE A 211 -2.57 1.11 6.47
C PHE A 211 -3.57 0.29 7.25
N ALA A 212 -3.81 -0.96 6.84
CA ALA A 212 -4.69 -1.88 7.54
C ALA A 212 -4.23 -2.12 9.00
N ARG A 213 -2.96 -1.85 9.29
CA ARG A 213 -2.34 -1.99 10.61
C ARG A 213 -2.03 -0.67 11.30
N ARG A 214 -2.47 0.46 10.72
CA ARG A 214 -2.33 1.81 11.29
C ARG A 214 -2.99 1.92 12.67
N GLU A 215 -3.99 1.08 12.95
CA GLU A 215 -4.69 1.03 14.24
C GLU A 215 -3.91 0.30 15.35
N ALA A 216 -2.81 -0.40 15.02
CA ALA A 216 -1.89 -0.88 16.03
C ALA A 216 -1.08 0.33 16.53
N HIS A 217 -1.51 0.89 17.68
CA HIS A 217 -1.01 2.10 18.36
C HIS A 217 0.52 2.22 18.57
N ALA A 218 1.30 1.25 18.10
CA ALA A 218 2.75 1.13 18.26
C ALA A 218 3.57 1.33 16.97
N LEU A 219 2.95 1.45 15.79
CA LEU A 219 3.69 1.89 14.60
C LEU A 219 3.89 3.41 14.74
N SER A 220 4.90 3.80 15.53
CA SER A 220 5.10 5.20 15.91
C SER A 220 5.04 6.10 14.69
N ASN A 221 4.48 7.29 14.83
CA ASN A 221 4.32 8.23 13.72
C ASN A 221 5.63 8.42 12.93
N ARG A 222 6.79 8.30 13.59
CA ARG A 222 8.13 8.29 12.97
C ARG A 222 8.32 7.19 11.93
N MET A 223 7.83 5.98 12.20
CA MET A 223 7.91 4.86 11.26
C MET A 223 6.99 5.06 10.06
N LEU A 224 5.80 5.61 10.27
CA LEU A 224 4.91 6.04 9.19
C LEU A 224 5.59 7.08 8.31
N LEU A 225 6.26 8.06 8.90
CA LEU A 225 7.05 9.05 8.15
C LEU A 225 8.14 8.42 7.29
N ILE A 226 8.95 7.51 7.83
CA ILE A 226 10.03 6.85 7.08
C ILE A 226 9.44 6.04 5.91
N LEU A 227 8.33 5.34 6.16
CA LEU A 227 7.61 4.58 5.15
C LEU A 227 7.11 5.46 4.02
N PHE A 228 6.40 6.53 4.36
CA PHE A 228 5.87 7.44 3.38
C PHE A 228 6.98 8.25 2.68
N ASP A 229 8.13 8.44 3.32
CA ASP A 229 9.25 9.17 2.73
C ASP A 229 9.94 8.35 1.64
N ALA A 230 10.14 7.05 1.87
CA ALA A 230 10.59 6.13 0.84
C ALA A 230 9.62 6.15 -0.36
N ALA A 231 8.34 6.09 -0.05
CA ALA A 231 7.20 6.24 -0.95
C ALA A 231 7.27 7.49 -1.84
N VAL A 232 7.40 8.68 -1.26
CA VAL A 232 7.52 9.94 -2.01
C VAL A 232 8.82 9.97 -2.84
N THR A 233 9.92 9.42 -2.32
CA THR A 233 11.20 9.33 -3.06
C THR A 233 11.04 8.53 -4.35
N LEU A 234 10.38 7.38 -4.26
CA LEU A 234 10.13 6.51 -5.41
C LEU A 234 9.31 7.21 -6.49
N VAL A 235 8.28 7.95 -6.07
CA VAL A 235 7.45 8.75 -6.96
C VAL A 235 8.28 9.81 -7.68
N TYR A 236 9.14 10.51 -6.95
CA TYR A 236 10.00 11.56 -7.50
C TYR A 236 10.99 11.01 -8.53
N GLU A 237 11.53 9.82 -8.28
CA GLU A 237 12.39 9.10 -9.22
C GLU A 237 11.62 8.63 -10.46
N HIS A 238 10.40 8.11 -10.29
CA HIS A 238 9.63 7.51 -11.37
C HIS A 238 9.01 8.53 -12.33
N GLU A 239 8.26 9.50 -11.79
CA GLU A 239 7.59 10.53 -12.59
C GLU A 239 8.55 11.64 -13.03
N GLY A 240 9.82 11.57 -12.60
CA GLY A 240 10.82 12.57 -12.90
C GLY A 240 10.44 13.96 -12.39
N TRP A 241 9.64 14.06 -11.32
CA TRP A 241 9.20 15.34 -10.77
C TRP A 241 10.38 16.25 -10.38
N LEU A 242 11.51 15.65 -10.00
CA LEU A 242 12.77 16.36 -9.77
C LEU A 242 13.34 16.99 -11.06
N ALA A 243 13.20 16.32 -12.21
CA ALA A 243 13.70 16.78 -13.51
C ALA A 243 12.81 17.84 -14.18
N THR A 244 11.49 17.82 -13.90
CA THR A 244 10.55 18.84 -14.41
C THR A 244 10.73 20.23 -13.80
N SER A 245 11.49 20.36 -12.71
CA SER A 245 11.83 21.67 -12.12
C SER A 245 12.79 22.50 -12.98
N SER A 246 13.44 21.90 -14.00
CA SER A 246 14.50 22.56 -14.78
C SER A 246 14.46 22.34 -16.30
N SER A 247 13.47 21.61 -16.84
CA SER A 247 13.40 21.30 -18.28
C SER A 247 11.95 21.28 -18.79
N GLU A 248 11.65 22.22 -19.71
CA GLU A 248 10.39 22.39 -20.47
C GLU A 248 9.98 21.21 -21.38
N LYS A 249 10.58 20.04 -21.24
CA LYS A 249 10.23 18.87 -22.05
C LYS A 249 9.49 17.84 -21.22
N ALA A 250 8.17 18.04 -21.13
CA ALA A 250 7.24 16.94 -20.89
C ALA A 250 7.44 15.90 -22.00
N ILE A 251 7.96 14.74 -21.63
CA ILE A 251 7.99 13.57 -22.50
C ILE A 251 6.54 13.10 -22.59
N SER A 252 5.84 13.45 -23.67
CA SER A 252 4.57 12.80 -24.00
C SER A 252 4.90 11.39 -24.52
N SER A 253 5.07 10.42 -23.62
CA SER A 253 5.01 9.01 -24.01
C SER A 253 3.55 8.68 -24.31
N ASN A 254 3.22 8.65 -25.59
CA ASN A 254 1.91 8.27 -26.09
C ASN A 254 1.78 6.73 -26.05
N THR A 255 1.90 6.15 -24.86
CA THR A 255 1.63 4.73 -24.60
C THR A 255 0.23 4.62 -24.02
N GLY A 256 -0.76 4.34 -24.88
CA GLY A 256 -2.16 4.15 -24.51
C GLY A 256 -2.39 2.88 -23.67
N ILE A 257 -1.79 2.86 -22.48
CA ILE A 257 -1.95 1.82 -21.47
C ILE A 257 -2.51 2.54 -20.24
N ASP A 258 -3.61 2.02 -19.69
CA ASP A 258 -4.24 2.47 -18.44
C ASP A 258 -3.26 2.50 -17.23
N SER A 259 -2.03 1.99 -17.40
CA SER A 259 -1.00 1.92 -16.37
C SER A 259 -0.40 3.27 -15.98
N GLU A 260 -0.31 4.26 -16.89
CA GLU A 260 0.22 5.59 -16.51
C GLU A 260 -0.72 6.31 -15.51
N ASP A 261 -2.03 6.07 -15.61
CA ASP A 261 -3.03 6.65 -14.71
C ASP A 261 -2.96 5.99 -13.30
N ASP A 262 -2.72 4.68 -13.25
CA ASP A 262 -2.59 3.94 -11.99
C ASP A 262 -1.31 4.30 -11.21
N THR A 263 -0.20 4.54 -11.90
CA THR A 263 1.05 4.98 -11.24
C THR A 263 0.89 6.34 -10.61
N ARG A 264 0.30 7.30 -11.35
CA ARG A 264 0.07 8.66 -10.84
C ARG A 264 -0.88 8.67 -9.65
N LYS A 265 -1.96 7.89 -9.68
CA LYS A 265 -2.88 7.76 -8.54
C LYS A 265 -2.16 7.25 -7.29
N VAL A 266 -1.33 6.22 -7.44
CA VAL A 266 -0.55 5.66 -6.33
C VAL A 266 0.47 6.66 -5.80
N ALA A 267 1.10 7.42 -6.70
CA ALA A 267 2.02 8.50 -6.35
C ALA A 267 1.35 9.64 -5.57
N HIS A 268 0.17 10.06 -6.03
CA HIS A 268 -0.66 11.07 -5.39
C HIS A 268 -1.10 10.64 -4.00
N GLN A 269 -1.61 9.42 -3.86
CA GLN A 269 -2.02 8.84 -2.58
C GLN A 269 -0.85 8.78 -1.59
N ALA A 270 0.31 8.30 -2.05
CA ALA A 270 1.50 8.22 -1.22
C ALA A 270 1.94 9.58 -0.68
N THR A 271 1.86 10.61 -1.52
CA THR A 271 2.30 11.95 -1.15
C THR A 271 1.33 12.62 -0.20
N LEU A 272 0.02 12.44 -0.42
CA LEU A 272 -0.99 12.90 0.53
C LEU A 272 -0.78 12.26 1.90
N VAL A 273 -0.56 10.95 1.93
CA VAL A 273 -0.39 10.28 3.21
C VAL A 273 0.92 10.65 3.89
N TRP A 274 2.00 10.84 3.13
CA TRP A 274 3.23 11.40 3.70
C TRP A 274 2.96 12.72 4.40
N ALA A 275 2.23 13.63 3.75
CA ALA A 275 1.89 14.91 4.34
C ALA A 275 1.10 14.73 5.65
N MET A 276 0.10 13.82 5.65
CA MET A 276 -0.71 13.55 6.84
C MET A 276 0.14 13.00 7.99
N ALA A 277 1.02 12.05 7.71
CA ALA A 277 1.95 11.50 8.70
C ALA A 277 2.92 12.58 9.21
N ALA A 278 3.37 13.48 8.34
CA ALA A 278 4.24 14.60 8.73
C ALA A 278 3.54 15.57 9.67
N ALA A 279 2.27 15.88 9.41
CA ALA A 279 1.44 16.68 10.32
C ALA A 279 1.26 15.99 11.68
N GLU A 280 0.91 14.70 11.68
CA GLU A 280 0.75 13.88 12.90
C GLU A 280 2.06 13.73 13.72
N CYS A 281 3.21 13.84 13.04
CA CYS A 281 4.53 13.83 13.66
C CYS A 281 5.02 15.19 14.14
N SER A 282 4.28 16.27 13.87
CA SER A 282 4.77 17.64 14.09
C SER A 282 6.12 17.88 13.40
N VAL A 283 6.30 17.37 12.18
CA VAL A 283 7.46 17.70 11.36
C VAL A 283 7.48 19.20 11.14
N ASP A 284 8.66 19.81 11.27
CA ASP A 284 8.87 21.22 10.98
C ASP A 284 8.28 21.59 9.61
N SER A 285 7.43 22.61 9.61
CA SER A 285 6.74 23.10 8.41
C SER A 285 7.70 23.38 7.25
N ALA A 286 8.89 23.94 7.51
CA ALA A 286 9.87 24.20 6.46
C ALA A 286 10.46 22.91 5.86
N ALA A 287 10.67 21.88 6.68
CA ALA A 287 11.08 20.56 6.21
C ALA A 287 9.97 19.88 5.40
N ALA A 288 8.71 20.01 5.85
CA ALA A 288 7.55 19.49 5.13
C ALA A 288 7.38 20.15 3.75
N GLU A 289 7.46 21.48 3.71
CA GLU A 289 7.41 22.27 2.47
C GLU A 289 8.54 21.89 1.52
N ALA A 290 9.79 21.86 1.99
CA ALA A 290 10.94 21.51 1.15
C ALA A 290 10.78 20.10 0.57
N ARG A 291 10.21 19.17 1.34
CA ARG A 291 9.99 17.81 0.88
C ARG A 291 8.89 17.73 -0.18
N LEU A 292 7.80 18.46 0.00
CA LEU A 292 6.64 18.48 -0.91
C LEU A 292 6.78 19.48 -2.07
N GLU A 293 7.79 20.34 -2.07
CA GLU A 293 7.98 21.37 -3.09
C GLU A 293 7.93 20.82 -4.54
N PRO A 294 8.56 19.68 -4.88
CA PRO A 294 8.49 19.14 -6.24
C PRO A 294 7.07 18.79 -6.68
N ILE A 295 6.28 18.12 -5.82
CA ILE A 295 4.89 17.79 -6.15
C ILE A 295 4.02 19.04 -6.21
N VAL A 296 4.22 20.00 -5.30
CA VAL A 296 3.43 21.24 -5.28
C VAL A 296 3.65 22.03 -6.57
N LYS A 297 4.89 22.12 -7.05
CA LYS A 297 5.21 22.74 -8.35
C LYS A 297 4.55 22.00 -9.51
N TYR A 298 4.60 20.67 -9.50
CA TYR A 298 3.94 19.85 -10.53
C TYR A 298 2.43 20.10 -10.55
N LEU A 299 1.75 19.98 -9.41
CA LEU A 299 0.29 20.15 -9.33
C LEU A 299 -0.12 21.59 -9.69
N ALA A 300 0.65 22.59 -9.26
CA ALA A 300 0.42 23.98 -9.64
C ALA A 300 0.55 24.21 -11.15
N SER A 301 1.40 23.42 -11.84
CA SER A 301 1.58 23.47 -13.30
C SER A 301 0.45 22.80 -14.10
N GLN A 302 -0.45 22.05 -13.44
CA GLN A 302 -1.57 21.32 -14.04
C GLN A 302 -2.95 21.91 -13.65
N PRO A 303 -3.22 23.22 -13.88
CA PRO A 303 -4.47 23.86 -13.43
C PRO A 303 -5.72 23.37 -14.18
N ASN A 304 -5.58 22.65 -15.29
CA ASN A 304 -6.71 22.17 -16.09
C ASN A 304 -7.05 20.70 -15.83
N ASP A 305 -6.39 20.08 -14.86
CA ASP A 305 -6.65 18.70 -14.44
C ASP A 305 -7.38 18.72 -13.09
N ALA A 306 -8.59 18.14 -13.06
CA ALA A 306 -9.45 18.13 -11.87
C ALA A 306 -8.83 17.33 -10.72
N GLU A 307 -8.19 16.20 -11.01
CA GLU A 307 -7.55 15.34 -10.01
C GLU A 307 -6.32 16.02 -9.43
N CYS A 308 -5.51 16.68 -10.28
CA CYS A 308 -4.37 17.46 -9.79
C CYS A 308 -4.82 18.64 -8.91
N CYS A 309 -5.90 19.33 -9.27
CA CYS A 309 -6.46 20.41 -8.45
C CYS A 309 -6.98 19.88 -7.09
N LYS A 310 -7.67 18.74 -7.09
CA LYS A 310 -8.17 18.07 -5.88
C LYS A 310 -7.02 17.69 -4.94
N LEU A 311 -6.01 16.99 -5.45
CA LEU A 311 -4.85 16.60 -4.66
C LEU A 311 -4.10 17.82 -4.12
N TYR A 312 -3.93 18.86 -4.93
CA TYR A 312 -3.23 20.07 -4.49
C TYR A 312 -3.95 20.70 -3.30
N ALA A 313 -5.27 20.79 -3.36
CA ALA A 313 -6.04 21.29 -2.23
C ALA A 313 -5.89 20.40 -0.98
N GLN A 314 -5.96 19.08 -1.13
CA GLN A 314 -5.77 18.15 -0.01
C GLN A 314 -4.40 18.32 0.65
N LEU A 315 -3.33 18.46 -0.14
CA LEU A 315 -1.99 18.73 0.38
C LEU A 315 -1.91 20.07 1.12
N LEU A 316 -2.53 21.12 0.59
CA LEU A 316 -2.58 22.44 1.23
C LEU A 316 -3.34 22.40 2.57
N LEU A 317 -4.44 21.65 2.64
CA LEU A 317 -5.19 21.46 3.89
C LEU A 317 -4.36 20.75 4.95
N VAL A 318 -3.56 19.77 4.56
CA VAL A 318 -2.65 19.09 5.48
C VAL A 318 -1.52 20.02 5.91
N LEU A 319 -0.89 20.74 4.98
CA LEU A 319 0.16 21.73 5.28
C LEU A 319 -0.34 22.86 6.19
N CYS A 320 -1.61 23.28 6.04
CA CYS A 320 -2.26 24.23 6.94
C CYS A 320 -2.16 23.79 8.40
N GLY A 321 -2.27 22.49 8.69
CA GLY A 321 -2.11 21.94 10.04
C GLY A 321 -0.67 21.89 10.54
N CYS A 322 0.32 21.99 9.64
CA CYS A 322 1.73 22.02 9.99
C CYS A 322 2.27 23.44 10.25
N TYR A 323 1.61 24.49 9.77
CA TYR A 323 2.09 25.85 9.89
C TYR A 323 1.90 26.40 11.31
N GLU A 324 2.99 26.86 11.91
CA GLU A 324 2.95 27.63 13.17
C GLU A 324 2.48 29.07 12.96
N ASP A 325 2.64 29.60 11.74
CA ASP A 325 2.24 30.95 11.34
C ASP A 325 0.78 30.94 10.87
N GLU A 326 -0.11 31.57 11.63
CA GLU A 326 -1.54 31.65 11.35
C GLU A 326 -1.84 32.32 9.99
N GLU A 327 -1.05 33.31 9.57
CA GLU A 327 -1.25 33.99 8.29
C GLU A 327 -0.95 33.03 7.13
N LYS A 328 0.14 32.27 7.23
CA LYS A 328 0.46 31.22 6.24
C LYS A 328 -0.57 30.09 6.24
N ALA A 329 -1.06 29.69 7.41
CA ALA A 329 -2.11 28.68 7.53
C ALA A 329 -3.39 29.14 6.81
N MET A 330 -3.81 30.39 7.03
CA MET A 330 -4.96 30.98 6.35
C MET A 330 -4.76 31.07 4.83
N ASP A 331 -3.58 31.55 4.37
CA ASP A 331 -3.26 31.61 2.94
C ASP A 331 -3.31 30.24 2.27
N ALA A 332 -2.79 29.20 2.94
CA ALA A 332 -2.84 27.83 2.45
C ALA A 332 -4.28 27.29 2.38
N TYR A 333 -5.11 27.59 3.38
CA TYR A 333 -6.52 27.21 3.41
C TYR A 333 -7.34 27.89 2.30
N ASP A 334 -7.14 29.19 2.09
CA ASP A 334 -7.80 29.95 1.03
C ASP A 334 -7.40 29.42 -0.35
N LEU A 335 -6.11 29.12 -0.54
CA LEU A 335 -5.61 28.50 -1.76
C LEU A 335 -6.21 27.10 -1.96
N ALA A 336 -6.32 26.29 -0.91
CA ALA A 336 -6.95 24.97 -0.96
C ALA A 336 -8.41 25.07 -1.43
N THR A 337 -9.18 25.99 -0.85
CA THR A 337 -10.57 26.27 -1.22
C THR A 337 -10.67 26.65 -2.70
N SER A 338 -9.78 27.54 -3.16
CA SER A 338 -9.72 27.98 -4.56
C SER A 338 -9.43 26.81 -5.51
N LYS A 339 -8.52 25.91 -5.13
CA LYS A 339 -8.18 24.71 -5.92
C LYS A 339 -9.30 23.68 -5.95
N LEU A 340 -10.01 23.43 -4.85
CA LEU A 340 -11.20 22.57 -4.88
C LEU A 340 -12.31 23.17 -5.72
N ALA A 341 -12.55 24.49 -5.65
CA ALA A 341 -13.53 25.15 -6.50
C ALA A 341 -13.17 25.05 -8.00
N GLN A 342 -11.87 25.12 -8.32
CA GLN A 342 -11.36 24.87 -9.67
C GLN A 342 -11.57 23.41 -10.09
N ALA A 343 -11.26 22.43 -9.21
CA ALA A 343 -11.51 21.01 -9.45
C ALA A 343 -13.01 20.74 -9.70
N HIS A 344 -13.90 21.37 -8.93
CA HIS A 344 -15.35 21.25 -9.09
C HIS A 344 -15.84 21.82 -10.43
N LYS A 345 -15.28 22.94 -10.90
CA LYS A 345 -15.60 23.48 -12.24
C LYS A 345 -15.21 22.51 -13.35
N LEU A 346 -14.09 21.80 -13.19
CA LEU A 346 -13.61 20.82 -14.17
C LEU A 346 -14.37 19.49 -14.09
N SER A 347 -14.76 19.06 -12.88
CA SER A 347 -15.53 17.83 -12.63
C SER A 347 -16.74 18.09 -11.70
N PRO A 348 -17.85 18.66 -12.22
CA PRO A 348 -18.98 19.08 -11.39
C PRO A 348 -19.79 17.96 -10.75
N ASN A 349 -19.57 16.71 -11.18
CA ASN A 349 -20.31 15.54 -10.71
C ASN A 349 -19.51 14.67 -9.75
N ASP A 350 -18.27 15.04 -9.43
CA ASP A 350 -17.44 14.31 -8.48
C ASP A 350 -18.02 14.46 -7.05
N PRO A 351 -18.47 13.36 -6.42
CA PRO A 351 -19.05 13.39 -5.09
C PRO A 351 -18.03 13.72 -4.00
N GLU A 352 -16.76 13.36 -4.18
CA GLU A 352 -15.68 13.61 -3.22
C GLU A 352 -15.38 15.11 -3.14
N ILE A 353 -15.25 15.75 -4.31
CA ILE A 353 -15.02 17.21 -4.40
C ILE A 353 -16.19 17.99 -3.79
N LYS A 354 -17.43 17.56 -4.05
CA LYS A 354 -18.63 18.19 -3.45
C LYS A 354 -18.64 18.05 -1.93
N SER A 355 -18.33 16.86 -1.41
CA SER A 355 -18.26 16.62 0.03
C SER A 355 -17.24 17.54 0.68
N GLN A 356 -16.01 17.57 0.15
CA GLN A 356 -14.92 18.38 0.70
C GLN A 356 -15.26 19.88 0.69
N LEU A 357 -15.84 20.39 -0.40
CA LEU A 357 -16.25 21.78 -0.44
C LEU A 357 -17.39 22.11 0.52
N ALA A 358 -18.35 21.19 0.71
CA ALA A 358 -19.41 21.36 1.70
C ALA A 358 -18.86 21.40 3.13
N ASP A 359 -17.86 20.55 3.44
CA ASP A 359 -17.14 20.57 4.73
C ASP A 359 -16.41 21.92 4.95
N MET A 360 -16.02 22.59 3.88
CA MET A 360 -15.44 23.94 3.89
C MET A 360 -16.50 25.07 3.86
N GLY A 361 -17.79 24.73 4.01
CA GLY A 361 -18.89 25.70 4.07
C GLY A 361 -19.33 26.26 2.71
N GLN A 362 -18.90 25.67 1.60
CA GLN A 362 -19.33 26.05 0.26
C GLN A 362 -20.54 25.20 -0.16
N THR A 363 -21.69 25.84 -0.40
CA THR A 363 -22.88 25.17 -0.95
C THR A 363 -23.00 25.44 -2.44
N PHE A 364 -23.15 24.39 -3.25
CA PHE A 364 -23.39 24.48 -4.69
C PHE A 364 -24.80 24.02 -4.99
N ASP A 365 -25.57 24.87 -5.67
CA ASP A 365 -26.92 24.57 -6.17
C ASP A 365 -26.91 23.72 -7.44
#